data_AF-A0A1F8NJI7-F1
#
_entry.id   AF-A0A1F8NJI7-F1
#
_cell.length_a   1.000
_cell.length_b   1.000
_cell.length_c   1.000
_cell.angle_alpha   90.00
_cell.angle_beta   90.00
_cell.angle_gamma   90.00
#
_symmetry.space_group_name_H-M   'P 1'
#
loop_
_entity.id
_entity.type
_entity.pdbx_description
1 polymer ?
#
loop_
_entity_poly.entity_id
_entity_poly.type
_entity_poly.pdbx_seq_one_letter_code
_entity_poly.pdbx_strand_id
1 'polypeptide(L)'
;MGVNWEEVQRTISPIKDYEDLCRRLRESFAYSFVSDAFNFSLPDLVNYTRQLLEGDSRHRYTEYASRLVKIITELHEAGVQNVLDLKARVATRVQLEVFVEQSGISAVDIVTVLKYLIYWFIPNEKYLSGLVRDDPSMSEAIKVLGGLGVRTNLELLQKGISAPWRKSLADTSGLTADIISELVNRADFSRLPWASKATISNIIGAGYGSLARLASANAEQLYADFFRYGKAIGKNLKLGSEIENSYRIAKIVPVLVQQ
;
A
#
# COMPACT_ATOMS: atom_id res chain seq x y z
N MET A 1 -19.97 4.75 -28.01
CA MET A 1 -18.94 3.91 -28.67
C MET A 1 -18.67 2.72 -27.75
N GLY A 2 -18.63 1.50 -28.28
CA GLY A 2 -18.38 0.32 -27.44
C GLY A 2 -16.98 0.34 -26.82
N VAL A 3 -16.82 -0.28 -25.65
CA VAL A 3 -15.52 -0.38 -24.96
C VAL A 3 -14.61 -1.35 -25.72
N ASN A 4 -13.39 -0.91 -26.05
CA ASN A 4 -12.36 -1.77 -26.60
C ASN A 4 -11.70 -2.60 -25.50
N TRP A 5 -12.26 -3.79 -25.25
CA TRP A 5 -11.80 -4.69 -24.18
C TRP A 5 -10.37 -5.22 -24.39
N GLU A 6 -9.88 -5.29 -25.63
CA GLU A 6 -8.51 -5.71 -25.90
C GLU A 6 -7.52 -4.63 -25.42
N GLU A 7 -7.82 -3.37 -25.69
CA GLU A 7 -7.01 -2.25 -25.25
C GLU A 7 -7.04 -2.12 -23.72
N VAL A 8 -8.23 -2.24 -23.11
CA VAL A 8 -8.38 -2.33 -21.64
C VAL A 8 -7.49 -3.41 -21.06
N GLN A 9 -7.48 -4.62 -21.65
CA GLN A 9 -6.65 -5.73 -21.19
C GLN A 9 -5.15 -5.41 -21.27
N ARG A 10 -4.70 -4.79 -22.38
CA ARG A 10 -3.30 -4.35 -22.51
C ARG A 10 -2.93 -3.32 -21.45
N THR A 11 -3.81 -2.38 -21.14
CA THR A 11 -3.59 -1.36 -20.12
C THR A 11 -3.46 -1.95 -18.71
N ILE A 12 -4.29 -2.93 -18.35
CA ILE A 12 -4.30 -3.49 -16.99
C ILE A 12 -3.20 -4.53 -16.74
N SER A 13 -2.56 -5.07 -17.79
CA SER A 13 -1.45 -6.01 -17.67
C SER A 13 -0.36 -5.51 -16.69
N PRO A 14 0.14 -6.36 -15.76
CA PRO A 14 0.02 -7.82 -15.71
C PRO A 14 -1.18 -8.34 -14.89
N ILE A 15 -2.18 -7.50 -14.58
CA ILE A 15 -3.42 -7.97 -13.95
C ILE A 15 -4.14 -8.87 -14.95
N LYS A 16 -4.65 -10.01 -14.46
CA LYS A 16 -5.15 -11.10 -15.30
C LYS A 16 -6.25 -10.63 -16.25
N ASP A 17 -7.28 -10.00 -15.70
CA ASP A 17 -8.44 -9.50 -16.40
C ASP A 17 -9.13 -8.40 -15.57
N TYR A 18 -10.16 -7.78 -16.14
CA TYR A 18 -10.90 -6.70 -15.49
C TYR A 18 -11.64 -7.17 -14.23
N GLU A 19 -12.11 -8.41 -14.22
CA GLU A 19 -12.73 -9.03 -13.05
C GLU A 19 -11.72 -9.18 -11.90
N ASP A 20 -10.48 -9.59 -12.19
CA ASP A 20 -9.39 -9.66 -11.22
C ASP A 20 -9.04 -8.28 -10.65
N LEU A 21 -9.02 -7.25 -11.49
CA LEU A 21 -8.85 -5.84 -11.09
C LEU A 21 -9.92 -5.43 -10.07
N CYS A 22 -11.19 -5.63 -10.41
CA CYS A 22 -12.32 -5.27 -9.54
C CYS A 22 -12.35 -6.10 -8.26
N ARG A 23 -12.03 -7.40 -8.35
CA ARG A 23 -11.96 -8.31 -7.21
C ARG A 23 -10.91 -7.85 -6.19
N ARG A 24 -9.70 -7.50 -6.63
CA ARG A 24 -8.62 -7.00 -5.75
C ARG A 24 -9.02 -5.71 -5.02
N LEU A 25 -9.62 -4.76 -5.73
CA LEU A 25 -10.14 -3.53 -5.11
C LEU A 25 -11.19 -3.86 -4.05
N ARG A 26 -12.14 -4.74 -4.37
CA ARG A 26 -13.19 -5.16 -3.43
C ARG A 26 -12.62 -5.85 -2.19
N GLU A 27 -11.66 -6.75 -2.36
CA GLU A 27 -11.03 -7.48 -1.25
C GLU A 27 -10.25 -6.53 -0.32
N SER A 28 -9.44 -5.61 -0.86
CA SER A 28 -8.73 -4.63 -0.04
C SER A 28 -9.69 -3.71 0.72
N PHE A 29 -10.76 -3.22 0.08
CA PHE A 29 -11.76 -2.37 0.74
C PHE A 29 -12.74 -3.13 1.64
N ALA A 30 -12.68 -4.46 1.71
CA ALA A 30 -13.49 -5.23 2.66
C ALA A 30 -13.02 -5.03 4.12
N TYR A 31 -11.77 -4.61 4.32
CA TYR A 31 -11.24 -4.25 5.62
C TYR A 31 -11.66 -2.83 6.00
N SER A 32 -12.23 -2.66 7.19
CA SER A 32 -12.80 -1.36 7.61
C SER A 32 -11.74 -0.27 7.64
N PHE A 33 -10.55 -0.57 8.19
CA PHE A 33 -9.46 0.39 8.26
C PHE A 33 -8.97 0.86 6.88
N VAL A 34 -9.10 0.02 5.84
CA VAL A 34 -8.75 0.41 4.47
C VAL A 34 -9.79 1.37 3.92
N SER A 35 -11.07 1.08 4.11
CA SER A 35 -12.14 1.99 3.71
C SER A 35 -12.04 3.34 4.44
N ASP A 36 -11.78 3.33 5.75
CA ASP A 36 -11.69 4.55 6.55
C ASP A 36 -10.47 5.41 6.16
N ALA A 37 -9.32 4.78 5.95
CA ALA A 37 -8.07 5.50 5.71
C ALA A 37 -7.75 5.77 4.23
N PHE A 38 -8.39 5.08 3.28
CA PHE A 38 -8.08 5.20 1.84
C PHE A 38 -9.29 5.58 0.98
N ASN A 39 -10.46 5.88 1.56
CA ASN A 39 -11.56 6.46 0.78
C ASN A 39 -11.37 7.97 0.55
N PHE A 40 -10.33 8.32 -0.21
CA PHE A 40 -10.01 9.71 -0.51
C PHE A 40 -11.07 10.34 -1.40
N SER A 41 -11.35 11.64 -1.19
CA SER A 41 -12.00 12.44 -2.21
C SER A 41 -11.12 12.48 -3.46
N LEU A 42 -11.69 12.69 -4.66
CA LEU A 42 -10.85 12.78 -5.86
C LEU A 42 -9.84 13.94 -5.82
N PRO A 43 -10.16 15.14 -5.27
CA PRO A 43 -9.16 16.17 -5.02
C PRO A 43 -8.02 15.73 -4.09
N ASP A 44 -8.32 15.02 -3.00
CA ASP A 44 -7.29 14.49 -2.10
C ASP A 44 -6.43 13.42 -2.79
N LEU A 45 -7.04 12.58 -3.64
CA LEU A 45 -6.32 11.59 -4.44
C LEU A 45 -5.37 12.25 -5.44
N VAL A 46 -5.74 13.39 -6.05
CA VAL A 46 -4.84 14.19 -6.88
C VAL A 46 -3.63 14.65 -6.07
N ASN A 47 -3.86 15.25 -4.90
CA ASN A 47 -2.77 15.73 -4.03
C ASN A 47 -1.84 14.60 -3.60
N TYR A 48 -2.42 13.47 -3.18
CA TYR A 48 -1.66 12.27 -2.83
C TYR A 48 -0.83 11.75 -4.01
N THR A 49 -1.42 11.68 -5.20
CA THR A 49 -0.75 11.19 -6.42
C THR A 49 0.48 12.04 -6.75
N ARG A 50 0.35 13.38 -6.69
CA ARG A 50 1.47 14.30 -6.89
C ARG A 50 2.57 14.07 -5.87
N GLN A 51 2.23 14.09 -4.58
CA GLN A 51 3.21 13.87 -3.50
C GLN A 51 3.93 12.53 -3.65
N LEU A 52 3.20 11.47 -4.01
CA LEU A 52 3.74 10.12 -4.13
C LEU A 52 4.66 9.96 -5.33
N LEU A 53 4.27 10.43 -6.51
CA LEU A 53 4.94 10.13 -7.77
C LEU A 53 5.91 11.23 -8.22
N GLU A 54 5.57 12.51 -8.02
CA GLU A 54 6.42 13.65 -8.44
C GLU A 54 7.58 13.90 -7.46
N GLY A 55 7.47 13.38 -6.23
CA GLY A 55 8.55 13.42 -5.25
C GLY A 55 9.73 12.48 -5.56
N ASP A 56 9.70 11.74 -6.66
CA ASP A 56 10.83 10.95 -7.13
C ASP A 56 11.94 11.86 -7.67
N SER A 57 13.11 11.86 -7.02
CA SER A 57 14.27 12.69 -7.40
C SER A 57 14.82 12.40 -8.80
N ARG A 58 14.44 11.26 -9.39
CA ARG A 58 14.80 10.87 -10.75
C ARG A 58 13.72 11.18 -11.79
N HIS A 59 12.60 11.77 -11.38
CA HIS A 59 11.49 12.16 -12.24
C HIS A 59 10.95 11.02 -13.12
N ARG A 60 11.05 9.77 -12.66
CA ARG A 60 10.67 8.59 -13.46
C ARG A 60 9.17 8.49 -13.73
N TYR A 61 8.37 9.15 -12.89
CA TYR A 61 6.92 9.05 -12.91
C TYR A 61 6.22 10.36 -13.29
N THR A 62 6.94 11.40 -13.72
CA THR A 62 6.36 12.73 -13.96
C THR A 62 5.23 12.70 -15.00
N GLU A 63 5.46 12.06 -16.16
CA GLU A 63 4.44 11.94 -17.21
C GLU A 63 3.25 11.09 -16.75
N TYR A 64 3.54 9.99 -16.06
CA TYR A 64 2.50 9.11 -15.51
C TYR A 64 1.64 9.82 -14.46
N ALA A 65 2.26 10.59 -13.55
CA ALA A 65 1.58 11.40 -12.56
C ALA A 65 0.71 12.47 -13.22
N SER A 66 1.24 13.17 -14.22
CA SER A 66 0.51 14.21 -14.96
C SER A 66 -0.73 13.63 -15.64
N ARG A 67 -0.59 12.45 -16.26
CA ARG A 67 -1.72 11.72 -16.86
C ARG A 67 -2.74 11.31 -15.80
N LEU A 68 -2.32 10.70 -14.69
CA LEU A 68 -3.23 10.29 -13.62
C LEU A 68 -3.99 11.47 -13.03
N VAL A 69 -3.30 12.57 -12.73
CA VAL A 69 -3.90 13.80 -12.20
C VAL A 69 -4.97 14.33 -13.16
N LYS A 70 -4.69 14.35 -14.46
CA LYS A 70 -5.67 14.75 -15.47
C LYS A 70 -6.92 13.86 -15.40
N ILE A 71 -6.75 12.54 -15.44
CA ILE A 71 -7.88 11.59 -15.44
C ILE A 71 -8.69 11.68 -14.15
N ILE A 72 -8.03 11.82 -12.99
CA ILE A 72 -8.71 11.94 -11.69
C ILE A 72 -9.53 13.24 -11.63
N THR A 73 -9.01 14.34 -12.18
CA THR A 73 -9.76 15.60 -12.31
C THR A 73 -10.98 15.43 -13.22
N GLU A 74 -10.84 14.80 -14.38
CA GLU A 74 -11.96 14.53 -15.29
C GLU A 74 -13.03 13.66 -14.62
N LEU A 75 -12.62 12.63 -13.86
CA LEU A 75 -13.54 11.80 -13.06
C LEU A 75 -14.31 12.64 -12.03
N HIS A 76 -13.64 13.60 -11.39
CA HIS A 76 -14.27 14.50 -10.44
C HIS A 76 -15.29 15.42 -11.11
N GLU A 77 -14.95 15.99 -12.27
CA GLU A 77 -15.85 16.80 -13.10
C GLU A 77 -17.05 15.98 -13.60
N ALA A 78 -16.88 14.69 -13.86
CA ALA A 78 -17.95 13.74 -14.16
C ALA A 78 -18.77 13.30 -12.92
N GLY A 79 -18.56 13.96 -11.77
CA GLY A 79 -19.36 13.78 -10.57
C GLY A 79 -18.97 12.60 -9.68
N VAL A 80 -17.79 11.99 -9.90
CA VAL A 80 -17.25 10.98 -8.99
C VAL A 80 -16.68 11.67 -7.74
N GLN A 81 -17.19 11.28 -6.57
CA GLN A 81 -16.89 12.00 -5.32
C GLN A 81 -15.60 11.49 -4.66
N ASN A 82 -15.42 10.17 -4.60
CA ASN A 82 -14.34 9.52 -3.87
C ASN A 82 -14.00 8.15 -4.47
N VAL A 83 -12.98 7.49 -3.92
CA VAL A 83 -12.49 6.19 -4.40
C VAL A 83 -13.56 5.10 -4.32
N LEU A 84 -14.37 5.06 -3.25
CA LEU A 84 -15.42 4.05 -3.12
C LEU A 84 -16.59 4.28 -4.11
N ASP A 85 -16.93 5.53 -4.41
CA ASP A 85 -17.88 5.90 -5.47
C ASP A 85 -17.38 5.44 -6.84
N LEU A 86 -16.11 5.73 -7.18
CA LEU A 86 -15.49 5.23 -8.41
C LEU A 86 -15.60 3.70 -8.49
N LYS A 87 -15.20 2.99 -7.42
CA LYS A 87 -15.27 1.52 -7.34
C LYS A 87 -16.68 1.01 -7.61
N ALA A 88 -17.70 1.65 -7.06
CA ALA A 88 -19.09 1.23 -7.20
C ALA A 88 -19.61 1.43 -8.65
N ARG A 89 -19.25 2.54 -9.29
CA ARG A 89 -19.65 2.87 -10.67
C ARG A 89 -19.01 1.99 -11.72
N VAL A 90 -17.91 1.31 -11.39
CA VAL A 90 -17.14 0.47 -12.32
C VAL A 90 -16.93 -0.94 -11.74
N ALA A 91 -17.88 -1.45 -10.95
CA ALA A 91 -17.70 -2.74 -10.28
C ALA A 91 -17.83 -3.94 -11.25
N THR A 92 -18.36 -3.74 -12.45
CA THR A 92 -18.54 -4.77 -13.49
C THR A 92 -18.33 -4.18 -14.89
N ARG A 93 -18.13 -5.04 -15.90
CA ARG A 93 -17.96 -4.59 -17.30
C ARG A 93 -19.10 -3.73 -17.81
N VAL A 94 -20.33 -4.16 -17.53
CA VAL A 94 -21.56 -3.43 -17.89
C VAL A 94 -21.58 -2.07 -17.21
N GLN A 95 -21.24 -1.99 -15.93
CA GLN A 95 -21.20 -0.71 -15.22
C GLN A 95 -20.10 0.22 -15.77
N LEU A 96 -18.93 -0.32 -16.14
CA LEU A 96 -17.88 0.45 -16.81
C LEU A 96 -18.37 0.99 -18.15
N GLU A 97 -19.01 0.17 -18.99
CA GLU A 97 -19.56 0.59 -20.29
C GLU A 97 -20.56 1.72 -20.14
N VAL A 98 -21.52 1.58 -19.21
CA VAL A 98 -22.50 2.62 -18.88
C VAL A 98 -21.82 3.90 -18.39
N PHE A 99 -20.83 3.77 -17.50
CA PHE A 99 -20.14 4.93 -16.95
C PHE A 99 -19.29 5.66 -18.01
N VAL A 100 -18.65 4.93 -18.92
CA VAL A 100 -17.92 5.49 -20.08
C VAL A 100 -18.86 6.28 -20.99
N GLU A 101 -20.04 5.72 -21.28
CA GLU A 101 -21.05 6.41 -22.09
C GLU A 101 -21.55 7.70 -21.42
N GLN A 102 -21.77 7.68 -20.11
CA GLN A 102 -22.29 8.83 -19.36
C GLN A 102 -21.26 9.93 -19.13
N SER A 103 -20.02 9.55 -18.79
CA SER A 103 -18.96 10.49 -18.43
C SER A 103 -18.18 11.02 -19.62
N GLY A 104 -18.18 10.30 -20.75
CA GLY A 104 -17.31 10.59 -21.89
C GLY A 104 -15.83 10.24 -21.66
N ILE A 105 -15.47 9.71 -20.48
CA ILE A 105 -14.09 9.33 -20.14
C ILE A 105 -13.82 7.95 -20.71
N SER A 106 -12.64 7.77 -21.33
CA SER A 106 -12.30 6.50 -21.96
C SER A 106 -12.17 5.37 -20.93
N ALA A 107 -12.58 4.15 -21.31
CA ALA A 107 -12.41 2.96 -20.47
C ALA A 107 -10.94 2.74 -20.08
N VAL A 108 -10.01 3.01 -21.01
CA VAL A 108 -8.56 2.90 -20.83
C VAL A 108 -8.06 3.83 -19.72
N ASP A 109 -8.54 5.06 -19.67
CA ASP A 109 -8.14 6.02 -18.64
C ASP A 109 -8.71 5.63 -17.28
N ILE A 110 -9.97 5.20 -17.22
CA ILE A 110 -10.59 4.71 -16.00
C ILE A 110 -9.80 3.53 -15.43
N VAL A 111 -9.52 2.49 -16.24
CA VAL A 111 -8.76 1.33 -15.76
C VAL A 111 -7.29 1.65 -15.46
N THR A 112 -6.73 2.70 -16.06
CA THR A 112 -5.40 3.22 -15.70
C THR A 112 -5.40 3.73 -14.25
N VAL A 113 -6.43 4.46 -13.83
CA VAL A 113 -6.60 4.91 -12.43
C VAL A 113 -6.83 3.71 -11.51
N LEU A 114 -7.71 2.77 -11.86
CA LEU A 114 -7.95 1.58 -11.04
C LEU A 114 -6.69 0.75 -10.82
N LYS A 115 -5.87 0.58 -11.87
CA LYS A 115 -4.57 -0.09 -11.77
C LYS A 115 -3.61 0.69 -10.86
N TYR A 116 -3.54 2.01 -11.01
CA TYR A 116 -2.75 2.86 -10.11
C TYR A 116 -3.15 2.63 -8.66
N LEU A 117 -4.46 2.61 -8.37
CA LEU A 117 -4.96 2.42 -7.00
C LEU A 117 -4.41 1.13 -6.38
N ILE A 118 -4.49 0.01 -7.11
CA ILE A 118 -4.00 -1.30 -6.63
C ILE A 118 -2.49 -1.31 -6.39
N TYR A 119 -1.70 -0.71 -7.29
CA TYR A 119 -0.23 -0.83 -7.20
C TYR A 119 0.41 0.17 -6.23
N TRP A 120 -0.23 1.31 -6.00
CA TRP A 120 0.42 2.47 -5.39
C TRP A 120 -0.32 3.08 -4.21
N PHE A 121 -1.63 2.87 -4.13
CA PHE A 121 -2.48 3.60 -3.19
C PHE A 121 -3.00 2.68 -2.09
N ILE A 122 -3.77 1.64 -2.44
CA ILE A 122 -4.31 0.72 -1.44
C ILE A 122 -3.29 -0.33 -1.01
N PRO A 123 -3.34 -0.77 0.27
CA PRO A 123 -2.48 -1.83 0.74
C PRO A 123 -2.87 -3.16 0.09
N ASN A 124 -1.89 -3.83 -0.53
CA ASN A 124 -2.08 -5.17 -1.07
C ASN A 124 -1.96 -6.22 0.03
N GLU A 125 -2.79 -7.26 -0.07
CA GLU A 125 -2.70 -8.41 0.81
C GLU A 125 -1.42 -9.22 0.55
N LYS A 126 -0.70 -9.52 1.62
CA LYS A 126 0.56 -10.27 1.63
C LYS A 126 0.54 -11.24 2.81
N TYR A 127 0.94 -12.49 2.59
CA TYR A 127 1.15 -13.43 3.69
C TYR A 127 2.22 -12.91 4.65
N LEU A 128 2.01 -13.13 5.96
CA LEU A 128 2.95 -12.70 6.99
C LEU A 128 4.35 -13.35 6.82
N SER A 129 4.40 -14.59 6.35
CA SER A 129 5.66 -15.28 6.00
C SER A 129 6.47 -14.54 4.92
N GLY A 130 5.79 -13.78 4.06
CA GLY A 130 6.41 -12.94 3.04
C GLY A 130 6.97 -11.62 3.57
N LEU A 131 6.84 -11.31 4.87
CA LEU A 131 7.27 -10.05 5.49
C LEU A 131 8.51 -10.18 6.39
N VAL A 132 8.88 -11.42 6.73
CA VAL A 132 9.97 -11.73 7.66
C VAL A 132 11.10 -12.43 6.89
N ARG A 133 12.34 -12.26 7.35
CA ARG A 133 13.47 -13.09 6.94
C ARG A 133 13.42 -14.44 7.67
N ASP A 134 14.43 -15.27 7.44
CA ASP A 134 14.56 -16.57 8.08
C ASP A 134 14.90 -16.40 9.58
N ASP A 135 13.89 -16.05 10.37
CA ASP A 135 13.92 -15.88 11.81
C ASP A 135 13.02 -16.95 12.44
N PRO A 136 13.57 -17.90 13.22
CA PRO A 136 12.79 -19.00 13.80
C PRO A 136 11.69 -18.52 14.76
N SER A 137 11.97 -17.48 15.56
CA SER A 137 11.01 -16.95 16.55
C SER A 137 9.81 -16.34 15.86
N MET A 138 10.05 -15.49 14.86
CA MET A 138 8.99 -14.87 14.07
C MET A 138 8.23 -15.89 13.23
N SER A 139 8.92 -16.89 12.69
CA SER A 139 8.28 -17.97 11.93
C SER A 139 7.32 -18.78 12.80
N GLU A 140 7.69 -19.07 14.04
CA GLU A 140 6.81 -19.75 14.99
C GLU A 140 5.63 -18.87 15.40
N ALA A 141 5.86 -17.58 15.67
CA ALA A 141 4.80 -16.63 15.94
C ALA A 141 3.78 -16.53 14.79
N ILE A 142 4.24 -16.55 13.54
CA ILE A 142 3.36 -16.55 12.36
C ILE A 142 2.51 -17.83 12.31
N LYS A 143 3.03 -18.99 12.69
CA LYS A 143 2.23 -20.23 12.75
C LYS A 143 1.16 -20.14 13.83
N VAL A 144 1.50 -19.62 15.02
CA VAL A 144 0.55 -19.42 16.12
C VAL A 144 -0.59 -18.50 15.66
N LEU A 145 -0.26 -17.35 15.06
CA LEU A 145 -1.25 -16.43 14.49
C LEU A 145 -2.09 -17.08 13.38
N GLY A 146 -1.47 -17.90 12.52
CA GLY A 146 -2.17 -18.66 11.49
C GLY A 146 -3.19 -19.66 12.05
N GLY A 147 -2.92 -20.25 13.22
CA GLY A 147 -3.87 -21.07 13.98
C GLY A 147 -5.09 -20.30 14.50
N LEU A 148 -4.95 -18.98 14.68
CA LEU A 148 -6.03 -18.06 15.05
C LEU A 148 -6.72 -17.41 13.84
N GLY A 149 -6.40 -17.87 12.63
CA GLY A 149 -6.94 -17.31 11.39
C GLY A 149 -6.33 -15.97 10.98
N VAL A 150 -5.11 -15.63 11.45
CA VAL A 150 -4.38 -14.43 11.05
C VAL A 150 -3.16 -14.84 10.22
N ARG A 151 -3.28 -14.73 8.90
CA ARG A 151 -2.32 -15.21 7.91
C ARG A 151 -1.72 -14.10 7.05
N THR A 152 -2.43 -12.97 6.92
CA THR A 152 -2.04 -11.86 6.04
C THR A 152 -1.76 -10.58 6.83
N ASN A 153 -1.07 -9.64 6.18
CA ASN A 153 -0.82 -8.30 6.70
C ASN A 153 -2.12 -7.54 7.01
N LEU A 154 -3.14 -7.64 6.15
CA LEU A 154 -4.40 -6.91 6.34
C LEU A 154 -5.22 -7.49 7.49
N GLU A 155 -5.26 -8.82 7.61
CA GLU A 155 -5.87 -9.49 8.77
C GLU A 155 -5.18 -9.10 10.08
N LEU A 156 -3.84 -9.06 10.08
CA LEU A 156 -3.07 -8.66 11.26
C LEU A 156 -3.30 -7.20 11.62
N LEU A 157 -3.30 -6.29 10.63
CA LEU A 157 -3.60 -4.88 10.86
C LEU A 157 -5.03 -4.71 11.41
N GLN A 158 -6.03 -5.37 10.84
CA GLN A 158 -7.41 -5.33 11.32
C GLN A 158 -7.53 -5.74 12.80
N LYS A 159 -6.69 -6.67 13.27
CA LYS A 159 -6.67 -7.18 14.65
C LYS A 159 -5.63 -6.51 15.56
N GLY A 160 -4.79 -5.62 15.04
CA GLY A 160 -3.61 -5.10 15.76
C GLY A 160 -3.32 -3.62 15.55
N ILE A 161 -4.18 -2.87 14.87
CA ILE A 161 -3.93 -1.46 14.52
C ILE A 161 -3.76 -0.54 15.74
N SER A 162 -4.43 -0.85 16.86
CA SER A 162 -4.39 -0.07 18.10
C SER A 162 -3.66 -0.81 19.23
N ALA A 163 -3.12 -0.06 20.20
CA ALA A 163 -2.43 -0.66 21.35
C ALA A 163 -3.33 -1.64 22.16
N PRO A 164 -4.61 -1.34 22.46
CA PRO A 164 -5.50 -2.30 23.11
C PRO A 164 -5.69 -3.59 22.31
N TRP A 165 -5.78 -3.50 20.98
CA TRP A 165 -5.98 -4.67 20.13
C TRP A 165 -4.71 -5.51 20.02
N ARG A 166 -3.53 -4.89 19.95
CA ARG A 166 -2.24 -5.61 20.04
C ARG A 166 -2.11 -6.37 21.35
N LYS A 167 -2.48 -5.74 22.46
CA LYS A 167 -2.50 -6.39 23.78
C LYS A 167 -3.44 -7.60 23.78
N SER A 168 -4.68 -7.42 23.31
CA SER A 168 -5.64 -8.52 23.21
C SER A 168 -5.13 -9.68 22.33
N LEU A 169 -4.44 -9.36 21.24
CA LEU A 169 -3.87 -10.36 20.34
C LEU A 169 -2.69 -11.11 21.00
N ALA A 170 -1.83 -10.40 21.74
CA ALA A 170 -0.76 -11.01 22.55
C ALA A 170 -1.35 -11.96 23.59
N ASP A 171 -2.34 -11.51 24.37
CA ASP A 171 -3.00 -12.30 25.41
C ASP A 171 -3.66 -13.57 24.83
N THR A 172 -4.33 -13.45 23.68
CA THR A 172 -5.04 -14.58 23.05
C THR A 172 -4.08 -15.59 22.39
N SER A 173 -2.97 -15.11 21.82
CA SER A 173 -1.99 -15.95 21.13
C SER A 173 -0.94 -16.56 22.07
N GLY A 174 -0.78 -16.01 23.28
CA GLY A 174 0.33 -16.34 24.17
C GLY A 174 1.69 -15.80 23.69
N LEU A 175 1.72 -14.99 22.64
CA LEU A 175 2.93 -14.33 22.14
C LEU A 175 3.24 -13.09 22.98
N THR A 176 4.52 -12.69 23.02
CA THR A 176 4.91 -11.47 23.73
C THR A 176 4.39 -10.22 23.01
N ALA A 177 4.15 -9.16 23.78
CA ALA A 177 3.73 -7.87 23.24
C ALA A 177 4.73 -7.30 22.21
N ASP A 178 6.03 -7.56 22.40
CA ASP A 178 7.08 -7.12 21.47
C ASP A 178 7.00 -7.85 20.12
N ILE A 179 6.78 -9.17 20.12
CA ILE A 179 6.61 -9.95 18.88
C ILE A 179 5.38 -9.46 18.11
N ILE A 180 4.25 -9.27 18.80
CA ILE A 180 3.03 -8.77 18.16
C ILE A 180 3.25 -7.36 17.60
N SER A 181 3.87 -6.47 18.37
CA SER A 181 4.15 -5.10 17.92
C SER A 181 5.08 -5.09 16.72
N GLU A 182 6.12 -5.91 16.69
CA GLU A 182 7.00 -6.01 15.54
C GLU A 182 6.27 -6.54 14.30
N LEU A 183 5.49 -7.62 14.41
CA LEU A 183 4.74 -8.18 13.27
C LEU A 183 3.71 -7.19 12.73
N VAL A 184 3.00 -6.46 13.61
CA VAL A 184 2.07 -5.39 13.20
C VAL A 184 2.82 -4.28 12.47
N ASN A 185 3.98 -3.84 12.98
CA ASN A 185 4.77 -2.82 12.30
C ASN A 185 5.31 -3.30 10.95
N ARG A 186 5.69 -4.58 10.81
CA ARG A 186 6.07 -5.18 9.52
C ARG A 186 4.89 -5.22 8.54
N ALA A 187 3.70 -5.55 9.02
CA ALA A 187 2.48 -5.47 8.23
C ALA A 187 2.20 -4.02 7.79
N ASP A 188 2.41 -3.04 8.68
CA ASP A 188 2.27 -1.62 8.37
C ASP A 188 3.36 -1.11 7.41
N PHE A 189 4.59 -1.62 7.44
CA PHE A 189 5.58 -1.29 6.40
C PHE A 189 5.22 -1.90 5.04
N SER A 190 4.56 -3.06 5.02
CA SER A 190 4.30 -3.83 3.81
C SER A 190 3.40 -3.12 2.78
N ARG A 191 2.68 -2.08 3.21
CA ARG A 191 1.84 -1.23 2.36
C ARG A 191 2.60 -0.12 1.64
N LEU A 192 3.86 0.15 2.00
CA LEU A 192 4.68 1.01 1.16
C LEU A 192 4.86 0.35 -0.22
N PRO A 193 4.76 1.12 -1.32
CA PRO A 193 5.15 0.62 -2.63
C PRO A 193 6.56 0.03 -2.58
N TRP A 194 6.76 -1.12 -3.20
CA TRP A 194 8.04 -1.85 -3.25
C TRP A 194 8.62 -2.35 -1.92
N ALA A 195 7.88 -2.27 -0.81
CA ALA A 195 8.33 -2.87 0.44
C ALA A 195 8.41 -4.41 0.31
N SER A 196 9.64 -4.87 0.10
CA SER A 196 10.01 -6.29 0.15
C SER A 196 10.36 -6.71 1.59
N LYS A 197 10.35 -8.02 1.87
CA LYS A 197 10.87 -8.56 3.15
C LYS A 197 12.28 -8.06 3.47
N ALA A 198 13.11 -7.87 2.44
CA ALA A 198 14.47 -7.39 2.59
C ALA A 198 14.50 -5.92 3.00
N THR A 199 13.72 -5.08 2.32
CA THR A 199 13.58 -3.65 2.57
C THR A 199 13.03 -3.39 3.98
N ILE A 200 11.92 -4.06 4.36
CA ILE A 200 11.32 -3.95 5.71
C ILE A 200 12.34 -4.31 6.79
N SER A 201 13.04 -5.44 6.62
CA SER A 201 14.03 -5.88 7.62
C SER A 201 15.24 -4.95 7.71
N ASN A 202 15.63 -4.30 6.61
CA ASN A 202 16.69 -3.29 6.64
C ASN A 202 16.26 -2.03 7.38
N ILE A 203 15.02 -1.57 7.18
CA ILE A 203 14.45 -0.41 7.89
C ILE A 203 14.43 -0.66 9.40
N ILE A 204 13.90 -1.81 9.81
CA ILE A 204 13.83 -2.20 11.22
C ILE A 204 15.24 -2.36 11.80
N GLY A 205 16.15 -3.05 11.09
CA GLY A 205 17.52 -3.26 11.53
C GLY A 205 18.34 -1.96 11.67
N ALA A 206 18.01 -0.92 10.89
CA ALA A 206 18.58 0.41 11.02
C ALA A 206 17.99 1.22 12.20
N GLY A 207 17.05 0.66 12.97
CA GLY A 207 16.48 1.27 14.17
C GLY A 207 15.11 1.93 13.97
N TYR A 208 14.54 1.86 12.77
CA TYR A 208 13.24 2.46 12.43
C TYR A 208 12.14 1.42 12.51
N GLY A 209 11.78 1.02 13.74
CA GLY A 209 10.87 -0.11 13.99
C GLY A 209 9.40 0.09 13.60
N SER A 210 8.97 1.28 13.17
CA SER A 210 7.60 1.57 12.74
C SER A 210 7.57 2.67 11.67
N LEU A 211 6.48 2.76 10.89
CA LEU A 211 6.32 3.82 9.91
C LEU A 211 6.32 5.21 10.54
N ALA A 212 5.73 5.37 11.71
CA ALA A 212 5.77 6.63 12.46
C ALA A 212 7.22 7.03 12.77
N ARG A 213 8.06 6.11 13.26
CA ARG A 213 9.47 6.39 13.52
C ARG A 213 10.25 6.70 12.25
N LEU A 214 9.95 6.02 11.15
CA LEU A 214 10.57 6.31 9.85
C LEU A 214 10.17 7.70 9.34
N ALA A 215 8.88 8.04 9.40
CA ALA A 215 8.35 9.32 8.94
C ALA A 215 8.88 10.52 9.76
N SER A 216 9.09 10.32 11.07
CA SER A 216 9.65 11.34 11.96
C SER A 216 11.18 11.40 11.95
N ALA A 217 11.86 10.55 11.19
CA ALA A 217 13.33 10.51 11.17
C ALA A 217 13.93 11.81 10.62
N ASN A 218 15.08 12.20 11.15
CA ASN A 218 15.94 13.18 10.51
C ASN A 218 16.65 12.50 9.32
N ALA A 219 16.66 13.15 8.15
CA ALA A 219 17.19 12.56 6.93
C ALA A 219 18.68 12.20 7.04
N GLU A 220 19.51 13.11 7.57
CA GLU A 220 20.96 12.89 7.71
C GLU A 220 21.27 11.75 8.68
N GLN A 221 20.59 11.72 9.83
CA GLN A 221 20.73 10.65 10.80
C GLN A 221 20.28 9.30 10.23
N LEU A 222 19.16 9.28 9.50
CA LEU A 222 18.66 8.10 8.82
C LEU A 222 19.71 7.54 7.86
N TYR A 223 20.35 8.37 7.04
CA TYR A 223 21.42 7.90 6.16
C TYR A 223 22.62 7.32 6.93
N ALA A 224 23.03 7.97 8.02
CA ALA A 224 24.11 7.49 8.86
C ALA A 224 23.79 6.12 9.50
N ASP A 225 22.56 5.92 9.98
CA ASP A 225 22.12 4.69 10.62
C ASP A 225 22.02 3.52 9.63
N PHE A 226 21.46 3.75 8.43
CA PHE A 226 21.41 2.72 7.39
C PHE A 226 22.81 2.33 6.92
N PHE A 227 23.73 3.29 6.80
CA PHE A 227 25.12 2.98 6.44
C PHE A 227 25.82 2.16 7.54
N ARG A 228 25.63 2.54 8.81
CA ARG A 228 26.18 1.82 9.96
C ARG A 228 25.64 0.39 10.02
N TYR A 229 24.32 0.22 9.89
CA TYR A 229 23.67 -1.08 9.87
C TYR A 229 24.13 -1.93 8.69
N GLY A 230 24.18 -1.35 7.47
CA GLY A 230 24.68 -2.02 6.28
C GLY A 230 26.09 -2.59 6.48
N LYS A 231 27.01 -1.77 7.00
CA LYS A 231 28.37 -2.21 7.34
C LYS A 231 28.37 -3.38 8.33
N ALA A 232 27.53 -3.33 9.37
CA ALA A 232 27.42 -4.38 10.38
C ALA A 232 26.94 -5.72 9.81
N ILE A 233 26.08 -5.70 8.79
CA ILE A 233 25.58 -6.92 8.12
C ILE A 233 26.34 -7.27 6.83
N GLY A 234 27.49 -6.64 6.57
CA GLY A 234 28.30 -6.90 5.38
C GLY A 234 27.63 -6.50 4.06
N LYS A 235 26.64 -5.59 4.08
CA LYS A 235 25.92 -5.12 2.88
C LYS A 235 26.20 -3.65 2.61
N ASN A 236 26.37 -3.32 1.34
CA ASN A 236 26.39 -1.93 0.92
C ASN A 236 24.96 -1.42 0.74
N LEU A 237 24.37 -0.88 1.81
CA LEU A 237 23.06 -0.24 1.76
C LEU A 237 23.12 1.21 1.27
N LYS A 238 24.24 1.66 0.68
CA LYS A 238 24.34 3.03 0.12
C LYS A 238 23.24 3.23 -0.91
N LEU A 239 22.27 4.05 -0.53
CA LEU A 239 21.32 4.77 -1.38
C LEU A 239 20.77 3.93 -2.55
N GLY A 240 20.23 2.74 -2.24
CA GLY A 240 19.21 2.19 -3.09
C GLY A 240 18.04 3.16 -3.12
N SER A 241 17.46 3.42 -4.30
CA SER A 241 16.26 4.27 -4.44
C SER A 241 15.11 3.84 -3.53
N GLU A 242 15.15 2.61 -3.02
CA GLU A 242 14.19 2.05 -2.07
C GLU A 242 14.17 2.76 -0.71
N ILE A 243 15.33 3.14 -0.12
CA ILE A 243 15.37 3.72 1.24
C ILE A 243 14.87 5.16 1.22
N GLU A 244 15.37 5.96 0.28
CA GLU A 244 14.94 7.34 0.07
C GLU A 244 13.43 7.39 -0.22
N ASN A 245 12.94 6.53 -1.12
CA ASN A 245 11.52 6.42 -1.38
C ASN A 245 10.73 5.93 -0.16
N SER A 246 11.22 4.94 0.59
CA SER A 246 10.52 4.47 1.80
C SER A 246 10.38 5.57 2.83
N TYR A 247 11.44 6.34 3.09
CA TYR A 247 11.43 7.46 4.02
C TYR A 247 10.48 8.57 3.56
N ARG A 248 10.53 8.96 2.28
CA ARG A 248 9.63 9.97 1.72
C ARG A 248 8.17 9.51 1.78
N ILE A 249 7.89 8.30 1.30
CA ILE A 249 6.53 7.77 1.21
C ILE A 249 5.94 7.52 2.59
N ALA A 250 6.75 7.15 3.59
CA ALA A 250 6.29 7.02 4.98
C ALA A 250 5.65 8.30 5.53
N LYS A 251 6.01 9.49 5.01
CA LYS A 251 5.42 10.78 5.38
C LYS A 251 4.12 11.12 4.65
N ILE A 252 3.80 10.38 3.59
CA ILE A 252 2.67 10.65 2.68
C ILE A 252 1.53 9.68 2.97
N VAL A 253 1.86 8.42 3.23
CA VAL A 253 0.85 7.38 3.41
C VAL A 253 0.01 7.62 4.67
N PRO A 254 -1.29 7.26 4.67
CA PRO A 254 -2.13 7.41 5.86
C PRO A 254 -1.53 6.73 7.09
N VAL A 255 -1.66 7.35 8.27
CA VAL A 255 -1.23 6.74 9.53
C VAL A 255 -2.28 5.71 9.95
N LEU A 256 -1.88 4.44 10.03
CA LEU A 256 -2.76 3.35 10.46
C LEU A 256 -2.46 2.95 11.90
N VAL A 257 -1.22 2.50 12.16
CA VAL A 257 -0.85 1.98 13.49
C VAL A 257 -0.62 3.13 14.46
N GLN A 258 -1.49 3.21 15.47
CA GLN A 258 -1.35 4.13 16.59
C GLN A 258 -0.33 3.54 17.58
N GLN A 259 0.66 4.34 17.97
CA GLN A 259 1.69 3.94 18.94
C GLN A 259 1.07 3.73 20.32
#